data_AF-A0A2E3BTM6-F1
#
_entry.id   AF-A0A2E3BTM6-F1
#
_cell.length_a   1.000
_cell.length_b   1.000
_cell.length_c   1.000
_cell.angle_alpha   90.00
_cell.angle_beta   90.00
_cell.angle_gamma   90.00
#
_symmetry.space_group_name_H-M   'P 1'
#
loop_
_entity.id
_entity.type
_entity.pdbx_description
1 polymer ?
#
loop_
_entity_poly.entity_id
_entity_poly.type
_entity_poly.pdbx_seq_one_letter_code
_entity_poly.pdbx_strand_id
1 'polypeptide(L)'
;MARKKGKKKIKVRLELPKDDSTETNFTIILVLGMMLGMSCMGFWITNADLVFKPMNQMPMFLNLACPDSFDPNVPVPPTYADNQSCFLTQESPTIETWSDEWDKVSSPGAAAFFIVPGIEQQRLGNQNHPPQTADISCAAEADNSGTFTLSIIERAFDLSTTTIATQGMVSNSEECGLNNVPVQANKQYEIWVEIPSDQPAIRNFEFTVSVESYDGIPENMNNKSLWIGPKVDGTSTKMFCSTSIMYSEFCIFSYYTADKLPAGFGRNEPNANPKLPKPTGRLKFSLNPFVMGAD
;
A
#
# COMPACT_ATOMS: atom_id res chain seq x y z
N MET A 1 39.59 -79.33 37.28
CA MET A 1 38.41 -78.63 36.72
C MET A 1 38.37 -77.20 37.24
N ALA A 2 37.90 -76.28 36.40
CA ALA A 2 38.12 -74.84 36.42
C ALA A 2 37.62 -74.09 37.68
N ARG A 3 38.50 -73.27 38.27
CA ARG A 3 38.11 -72.21 39.22
C ARG A 3 37.71 -70.98 38.40
N LYS A 4 36.39 -70.71 38.31
CA LYS A 4 35.82 -69.55 37.60
C LYS A 4 36.47 -68.25 38.10
N LYS A 5 37.24 -67.58 37.23
CA LYS A 5 37.71 -66.20 37.46
C LYS A 5 36.48 -65.30 37.62
N GLY A 6 36.33 -64.69 38.80
CA GLY A 6 35.27 -63.72 39.05
C GLY A 6 35.36 -62.56 38.05
N LYS A 7 34.32 -62.38 37.24
CA LYS A 7 34.22 -61.24 36.32
C LYS A 7 34.18 -59.96 37.17
N LYS A 8 35.24 -59.16 37.14
CA LYS A 8 35.24 -57.82 37.76
C LYS A 8 34.23 -56.96 36.99
N LYS A 9 33.10 -56.64 37.62
CA LYS A 9 32.14 -55.67 37.09
C LYS A 9 32.78 -54.29 37.16
N ILE A 10 33.16 -53.74 36.02
CA ILE A 10 33.53 -52.32 35.92
C ILE A 10 32.23 -51.55 36.12
N LYS A 11 32.04 -50.96 37.31
CA LYS A 11 30.99 -49.97 37.52
C LYS A 11 31.50 -48.66 36.94
N VAL A 12 31.25 -48.45 35.65
CA VAL A 12 31.47 -47.14 35.02
C VAL A 12 30.47 -46.19 35.68
N ARG A 13 30.95 -45.33 36.58
CA ARG A 13 30.15 -44.20 37.04
C ARG A 13 30.17 -43.19 35.92
N LEU A 14 29.16 -43.25 35.06
CA LEU A 14 28.88 -42.19 34.12
C LEU A 14 28.51 -40.97 34.96
N GLU A 15 29.47 -40.07 35.15
CA GLU A 15 29.17 -38.72 35.60
C GLU A 15 28.53 -37.99 34.41
N LEU A 16 27.22 -38.22 34.22
CA LEU A 16 26.46 -37.29 33.39
C LEU A 16 26.55 -35.92 34.08
N PRO A 17 26.91 -34.85 33.35
CA PRO A 17 26.89 -33.51 33.91
C PRO A 17 25.49 -33.26 34.45
N LYS A 18 25.41 -33.04 35.77
CA LYS A 18 24.17 -33.05 36.55
C LYS A 18 23.29 -31.82 36.30
N ASP A 19 23.77 -30.87 35.51
CA ASP A 19 23.15 -29.58 35.20
C ASP A 19 23.14 -29.37 33.68
N ASP A 20 22.45 -30.25 32.95
CA ASP A 20 22.19 -30.02 31.53
C ASP A 20 20.94 -29.12 31.37
N SER A 21 21.16 -27.81 31.29
CA SER A 21 20.10 -26.81 31.06
C SER A 21 19.43 -26.92 29.68
N THR A 22 19.92 -27.81 28.79
CA THR A 22 19.39 -27.98 27.44
C THR A 22 17.94 -28.48 27.44
N GLU A 23 17.54 -29.35 28.37
CA GLU A 23 16.14 -29.80 28.49
C GLU A 23 15.19 -28.66 28.88
N THR A 24 15.62 -27.82 29.84
CA THR A 24 14.85 -26.65 30.28
C THR A 24 14.75 -25.61 29.16
N ASN A 25 15.86 -25.31 28.46
CA ASN A 25 15.87 -24.36 27.35
C ASN A 25 15.00 -24.83 26.18
N PHE A 26 15.07 -26.12 25.82
CA PHE A 26 14.23 -26.71 24.78
C PHE A 26 12.75 -26.63 25.15
N THR A 27 12.40 -26.94 26.40
CA THR A 27 11.03 -26.82 26.91
C THR A 27 10.51 -25.38 26.83
N ILE A 28 11.33 -24.39 27.20
CA ILE A 28 10.99 -22.96 27.10
C ILE A 28 10.72 -22.56 25.64
N ILE A 29 11.60 -22.95 24.71
CA ILE A 29 11.43 -22.65 23.29
C ILE A 29 10.15 -23.29 22.74
N LEU A 30 9.85 -24.53 23.13
CA LEU A 30 8.63 -25.23 22.72
C LEU A 30 7.37 -24.52 23.22
N VAL A 31 7.33 -24.12 24.50
CA VAL A 31 6.17 -23.41 25.07
C VAL A 31 5.98 -22.04 24.43
N LEU A 32 7.05 -21.27 24.24
CA LEU A 32 6.97 -19.97 23.56
C LEU A 32 6.57 -20.12 22.09
N GLY A 33 7.09 -21.15 21.41
CA GLY A 33 6.72 -21.48 20.03
C GLY A 33 5.25 -21.89 19.89
N MET A 34 4.73 -22.70 20.82
CA MET A 34 3.31 -23.07 20.83
C MET A 34 2.41 -21.86 21.13
N MET A 35 2.78 -21.02 22.10
CA MET A 35 2.05 -19.78 22.42
C MET A 35 2.01 -18.81 21.23
N LEU A 36 3.17 -18.61 20.57
CA LEU A 36 3.24 -17.78 19.38
C LEU A 36 2.40 -18.38 18.24
N GLY A 37 2.50 -19.69 18.00
CA GLY A 37 1.71 -20.39 16.99
C GLY A 37 0.20 -20.27 17.21
N MET A 38 -0.27 -20.45 18.44
CA MET A 38 -1.69 -20.26 18.79
C MET A 38 -2.14 -18.80 18.63
N SER A 39 -1.30 -17.83 19.00
CA SER A 39 -1.61 -16.40 18.84
C SER A 39 -1.72 -15.99 17.37
N CYS A 40 -0.79 -16.45 16.53
CA CYS A 40 -0.84 -16.23 15.09
C CYS A 40 -2.08 -16.89 14.47
N MET A 41 -2.43 -18.10 14.91
CA MET A 41 -3.65 -18.77 14.43
C MET A 41 -4.91 -17.98 14.77
N GLY A 42 -5.02 -17.43 15.99
CA GLY A 42 -6.13 -16.56 16.39
C GLY A 42 -6.24 -15.32 15.51
N PHE A 43 -5.12 -14.63 15.25
CA PHE A 43 -5.08 -13.48 14.35
C PHE A 43 -5.61 -13.84 12.94
N TRP A 44 -5.09 -14.93 12.37
CA TRP A 44 -5.50 -15.39 11.04
C TRP A 44 -6.99 -15.74 10.98
N ILE A 45 -7.54 -16.39 11.99
CA ILE A 45 -8.97 -16.75 12.04
C ILE A 45 -9.87 -15.51 12.05
N THR A 46 -9.46 -14.44 12.75
CA THR A 46 -10.27 -13.21 12.86
C THR A 46 -10.10 -12.23 11.69
N ASN A 47 -9.00 -12.35 10.93
CA ASN A 47 -8.69 -11.49 9.79
C ASN A 47 -9.13 -12.12 8.45
N ALA A 48 -9.03 -13.44 8.34
CA ALA A 48 -9.45 -14.14 7.13
C ALA A 48 -10.98 -14.29 7.08
N ASP A 49 -11.57 -13.98 5.92
CA ASP A 49 -12.97 -14.26 5.60
C ASP A 49 -13.26 -15.78 5.42
N LEU A 50 -12.35 -16.63 5.87
CA LEU A 50 -12.43 -18.09 5.69
C LEU A 50 -13.31 -18.76 6.76
N VAL A 51 -13.25 -18.28 8.00
CA VAL A 51 -13.94 -18.89 9.15
C VAL A 51 -15.17 -18.08 9.54
N PHE A 52 -15.02 -16.75 9.53
CA PHE A 52 -16.07 -15.83 9.93
C PHE A 52 -16.40 -14.88 8.79
N LYS A 53 -17.66 -14.92 8.35
CA LYS A 53 -18.21 -14.07 7.30
C LYS A 53 -19.29 -13.16 7.87
N PRO A 54 -18.92 -12.09 8.58
CA PRO A 54 -19.89 -11.18 9.16
C PRO A 54 -20.69 -10.48 8.05
N MET A 55 -21.95 -10.17 8.36
CA MET A 55 -22.91 -9.66 7.38
C MET A 55 -22.60 -8.23 6.93
N ASN A 56 -21.88 -7.47 7.76
CA ASN A 56 -21.45 -6.11 7.49
C ASN A 56 -20.25 -6.01 6.53
N GLN A 57 -19.74 -7.15 6.02
CA GLN A 57 -18.64 -7.24 5.06
C GLN A 57 -17.29 -6.70 5.56
N MET A 58 -17.15 -6.48 6.87
CA MET A 58 -15.90 -6.06 7.52
C MET A 58 -15.19 -7.25 8.16
N PRO A 59 -13.85 -7.27 8.22
CA PRO A 59 -13.14 -8.31 8.97
C PRO A 59 -13.62 -8.41 10.43
N MET A 60 -13.72 -9.64 10.95
CA MET A 60 -14.23 -9.87 12.30
C MET A 60 -13.41 -9.17 13.39
N PHE A 61 -12.10 -9.00 13.20
CA PHE A 61 -11.28 -8.28 14.17
C PHE A 61 -11.74 -6.83 14.39
N LEU A 62 -12.26 -6.13 13.37
CA LEU A 62 -12.80 -4.78 13.53
C LEU A 62 -14.07 -4.79 14.36
N ASN A 63 -14.94 -5.78 14.14
CA ASN A 63 -16.15 -5.98 14.92
C ASN A 63 -15.84 -6.32 16.40
N LEU A 64 -14.72 -6.99 16.67
CA LEU A 64 -14.27 -7.29 18.03
C LEU A 64 -13.58 -6.10 18.71
N ALA A 65 -12.79 -5.33 17.96
CA ALA A 65 -12.04 -4.20 18.49
C ALA A 65 -12.92 -2.96 18.71
N CYS A 66 -13.95 -2.79 17.87
CA CYS A 66 -14.88 -1.68 17.92
C CYS A 66 -16.34 -2.18 17.87
N PRO A 67 -16.81 -2.86 18.93
CA PRO A 67 -18.13 -3.50 18.96
C PRO A 67 -19.28 -2.49 18.98
N ASP A 68 -19.05 -1.27 19.47
CA ASP A 68 -20.06 -0.21 19.51
C ASP A 68 -20.28 0.42 18.12
N SER A 69 -19.29 0.31 17.23
CA SER A 69 -19.28 0.93 15.89
C SER A 69 -19.67 -0.06 14.79
N PHE A 70 -19.30 -1.33 14.93
CA PHE A 70 -19.48 -2.34 13.89
C PHE A 70 -20.21 -3.56 14.43
N ASP A 71 -21.50 -3.70 14.06
CA ASP A 71 -22.29 -4.90 14.37
C ASP A 71 -22.11 -5.97 13.27
N PRO A 72 -21.56 -7.16 13.60
CA PRO A 72 -21.35 -8.24 12.62
C PRO A 72 -22.65 -8.84 12.07
N ASN A 73 -23.80 -8.61 12.71
CA ASN A 73 -25.09 -9.21 12.33
C ASN A 73 -25.93 -8.31 11.41
N VAL A 74 -25.51 -7.06 11.20
CA VAL A 74 -26.24 -6.10 10.36
C VAL A 74 -25.69 -6.17 8.92
N PRO A 75 -26.53 -6.43 7.90
CA PRO A 75 -26.09 -6.54 6.50
C PRO A 75 -25.91 -5.17 5.83
N VAL A 76 -25.38 -4.19 6.57
CA VAL A 76 -25.13 -2.84 6.07
C VAL A 76 -23.64 -2.57 6.21
N PRO A 77 -22.94 -2.22 5.11
CA PRO A 77 -21.55 -1.84 5.20
C PRO A 77 -21.43 -0.55 6.03
N PRO A 78 -20.37 -0.40 6.85
CA PRO A 78 -20.23 0.76 7.69
C PRO A 78 -20.12 2.06 6.89
N THR A 79 -20.63 3.12 7.51
CA THR A 79 -20.55 4.48 7.01
C THR A 79 -19.29 5.17 7.52
N TYR A 80 -18.94 6.31 6.92
CA TYR A 80 -17.89 7.19 7.42
C TYR A 80 -18.12 7.61 8.88
N ALA A 81 -19.38 7.84 9.27
CA ALA A 81 -19.72 8.15 10.65
C ALA A 81 -19.33 7.02 11.62
N ASP A 82 -19.50 5.76 11.21
CA ASP A 82 -19.08 4.59 11.98
C ASP A 82 -17.56 4.51 12.04
N ASN A 83 -16.86 4.76 10.93
CA ASN A 83 -15.40 4.81 10.87
C ASN A 83 -14.80 5.85 11.85
N GLN A 84 -15.42 7.02 11.96
CA GLN A 84 -14.97 8.10 12.86
C GLN A 84 -15.22 7.81 14.35
N SER A 85 -16.11 6.87 14.67
CA SER A 85 -16.41 6.51 16.06
C SER A 85 -15.36 5.58 16.70
N CYS A 86 -14.51 4.95 15.89
CA CYS A 86 -13.49 4.00 16.31
C CYS A 86 -12.09 4.49 15.91
N PHE A 87 -11.17 4.53 16.88
CA PHE A 87 -9.80 5.06 16.66
C PHE A 87 -8.98 4.27 15.63
N LEU A 88 -9.30 2.99 15.39
CA LEU A 88 -8.61 2.14 14.43
C LEU A 88 -8.99 2.46 12.98
N THR A 89 -10.23 2.90 12.77
CA THR A 89 -10.82 3.13 11.44
C THR A 89 -10.96 4.62 11.14
N GLN A 90 -10.52 5.49 12.04
CA GLN A 90 -10.58 6.92 11.82
C GLN A 90 -9.75 7.29 10.57
N GLU A 91 -10.44 7.85 9.58
CA GLU A 91 -9.85 8.23 8.31
C GLU A 91 -8.98 9.49 8.43
N SER A 92 -7.99 9.57 7.57
CA SER A 92 -7.14 10.72 7.34
C SER A 92 -7.13 11.02 5.84
N PRO A 93 -6.93 12.29 5.43
CA PRO A 93 -6.88 12.61 4.01
C PRO A 93 -5.72 11.90 3.32
N THR A 94 -5.95 11.49 2.08
CA THR A 94 -4.94 10.91 1.19
C THR A 94 -4.62 11.93 0.11
N ILE A 95 -3.33 12.09 -0.20
CA ILE A 95 -2.91 12.99 -1.27
C ILE A 95 -3.04 12.25 -2.60
N GLU A 96 -3.96 12.72 -3.42
CA GLU A 96 -4.11 12.27 -4.80
C GLU A 96 -3.49 13.29 -5.75
N THR A 97 -2.55 12.82 -6.57
CA THR A 97 -1.80 13.66 -7.49
C THR A 97 -2.18 13.38 -8.93
N TRP A 98 -2.45 14.43 -9.69
CA TRP A 98 -2.62 14.39 -11.13
C TRP A 98 -1.68 15.40 -11.78
N SER A 99 -0.93 14.96 -12.78
CA SER A 99 0.04 15.79 -13.50
C SER A 99 -0.21 15.70 -15.00
N ASP A 100 0.01 16.82 -15.69
CA ASP A 100 -0.08 16.90 -17.15
C ASP A 100 0.92 17.94 -17.67
N GLU A 101 1.23 17.82 -18.97
CA GLU A 101 2.24 18.65 -19.65
C GLU A 101 1.66 19.18 -20.96
N TRP A 102 1.79 20.49 -21.18
CA TRP A 102 1.30 21.16 -22.39
C TRP A 102 2.42 21.81 -23.18
N ASP A 103 2.52 21.41 -24.45
CA ASP A 103 3.40 22.05 -25.42
C ASP A 103 2.76 23.30 -26.03
N LYS A 104 3.54 24.39 -26.12
CA LYS A 104 3.23 25.60 -26.89
C LYS A 104 1.88 26.23 -26.53
N VAL A 105 1.71 26.60 -25.27
CA VAL A 105 0.54 27.34 -24.80
C VAL A 105 0.63 28.79 -25.25
N SER A 106 -0.31 29.25 -26.06
CA SER A 106 -0.41 30.63 -26.54
C SER A 106 -1.79 31.22 -26.24
N SER A 107 -1.94 32.54 -26.37
CA SER A 107 -3.25 33.22 -26.28
C SER A 107 -4.33 32.49 -27.10
N PRO A 108 -5.54 32.25 -26.55
CA PRO A 108 -6.07 32.76 -25.28
C PRO A 108 -5.64 31.96 -24.03
N GLY A 109 -5.00 30.80 -24.20
CA GLY A 109 -4.67 29.90 -23.10
C GLY A 109 -4.91 28.43 -23.39
N ALA A 110 -4.81 27.61 -22.34
CA ALA A 110 -5.12 26.19 -22.36
C ALA A 110 -5.82 25.78 -21.06
N ALA A 111 -6.54 24.65 -21.12
CA ALA A 111 -7.31 24.15 -20.01
C ALA A 111 -7.35 22.64 -19.95
N ALA A 112 -7.45 22.10 -18.74
CA ALA A 112 -7.74 20.69 -18.53
C ALA A 112 -8.64 20.48 -17.32
N PHE A 113 -9.34 19.36 -17.34
CA PHE A 113 -10.33 19.00 -16.35
C PHE A 113 -9.80 17.95 -15.40
N PHE A 114 -10.15 18.08 -14.13
CA PHE A 114 -9.90 17.08 -13.12
C PHE A 114 -11.13 16.90 -12.24
N ILE A 115 -11.27 15.72 -11.65
CA ILE A 115 -12.39 15.39 -10.76
C ILE A 115 -11.80 15.24 -9.37
N VAL A 116 -12.43 15.89 -8.38
CA VAL A 116 -12.05 15.76 -6.98
C VAL A 116 -12.76 14.54 -6.40
N PRO A 117 -12.03 13.51 -5.97
CA PRO A 117 -12.61 12.33 -5.35
C PRO A 117 -13.11 12.64 -3.95
N GLY A 118 -14.14 11.92 -3.53
CA GLY A 118 -14.74 12.11 -2.22
C GLY A 118 -15.72 11.02 -1.84
N ILE A 119 -16.12 11.02 -0.56
CA ILE A 119 -17.09 10.08 -0.01
C ILE A 119 -18.48 10.39 -0.58
N GLU A 120 -19.15 9.37 -1.10
CA GLU A 120 -20.53 9.51 -1.55
C GLU A 120 -21.47 9.88 -0.39
N GLN A 121 -22.49 10.70 -0.67
CA GLN A 121 -23.41 11.19 0.37
C GLN A 121 -24.15 10.08 1.12
N GLN A 122 -24.39 8.94 0.47
CA GLN A 122 -25.01 7.76 1.09
C GLN A 122 -24.07 7.05 2.08
N ARG A 123 -22.76 7.19 1.89
CA ARG A 123 -21.70 6.56 2.70
C ARG A 123 -21.29 7.44 3.87
N LEU A 124 -21.65 8.72 3.86
CA LEU A 124 -21.34 9.67 4.95
C LEU A 124 -22.15 9.40 6.24
N GLY A 125 -23.28 8.70 6.14
CA GLY A 125 -24.18 8.49 7.29
C GLY A 125 -24.79 9.81 7.77
N ASN A 126 -24.67 10.08 9.07
CA ASN A 126 -25.18 11.32 9.69
C ASN A 126 -24.15 12.45 9.75
N GLN A 127 -22.98 12.29 9.12
CA GLN A 127 -21.90 13.27 9.13
C GLN A 127 -21.85 14.07 7.82
N ASN A 128 -21.29 15.27 7.88
CA ASN A 128 -20.96 16.04 6.68
C ASN A 128 -19.64 15.55 6.08
N HIS A 129 -19.46 15.78 4.77
CA HIS A 129 -18.18 15.52 4.13
C HIS A 129 -17.08 16.36 4.80
N PRO A 130 -15.93 15.77 5.16
CA PRO A 130 -14.79 16.54 5.66
C PRO A 130 -14.32 17.57 4.61
N PRO A 131 -13.83 18.76 5.02
CA PRO A 131 -13.31 19.74 4.06
C PRO A 131 -12.05 19.19 3.36
N GLN A 132 -11.91 19.54 2.08
CA GLN A 132 -10.81 19.12 1.21
C GLN A 132 -10.13 20.34 0.60
N THR A 133 -8.83 20.26 0.39
CA THR A 133 -8.02 21.30 -0.24
C THR A 133 -7.22 20.75 -1.41
N ALA A 134 -7.00 21.61 -2.41
CA ALA A 134 -6.17 21.33 -3.55
C ALA A 134 -4.99 22.31 -3.61
N ASP A 135 -3.82 21.77 -3.92
CA ASP A 135 -2.59 22.50 -4.21
C ASP A 135 -2.21 22.24 -5.65
N ILE A 136 -1.86 23.30 -6.38
CA ILE A 136 -1.33 23.23 -7.74
C ILE A 136 0.11 23.71 -7.66
N SER A 137 1.03 22.87 -8.12
CA SER A 137 2.40 23.26 -8.44
C SER A 137 2.54 23.32 -9.96
N CYS A 138 3.26 24.29 -10.48
CA CYS A 138 3.52 24.39 -11.92
C CYS A 138 4.96 24.78 -12.25
N ALA A 139 5.33 24.53 -13.49
CA ALA A 139 6.56 25.01 -14.11
C ALA A 139 6.23 25.51 -15.51
N ALA A 140 6.49 26.80 -15.75
CA ALA A 140 6.17 27.46 -17.02
C ALA A 140 7.45 27.94 -17.69
N GLU A 141 7.88 27.26 -18.75
CA GLU A 141 9.06 27.62 -19.53
C GLU A 141 8.67 28.41 -20.78
N ALA A 142 9.24 29.60 -20.95
CA ALA A 142 9.00 30.46 -22.12
C ALA A 142 10.32 31.01 -22.69
N ASP A 143 10.36 31.29 -23.99
CA ASP A 143 11.55 31.87 -24.65
C ASP A 143 11.86 33.29 -24.14
N ASN A 144 10.81 34.04 -23.78
CA ASN A 144 10.92 35.32 -23.08
C ASN A 144 9.99 35.28 -21.87
N SER A 145 10.42 35.86 -20.74
CA SER A 145 9.56 35.96 -19.56
C SER A 145 8.33 36.82 -19.86
N GLY A 146 7.15 36.25 -19.63
CA GLY A 146 5.85 36.92 -19.71
C GLY A 146 4.97 36.59 -18.52
N THR A 147 3.85 37.29 -18.41
CA THR A 147 2.85 37.06 -17.36
C THR A 147 1.70 36.22 -17.88
N PHE A 148 1.20 35.30 -17.07
CA PHE A 148 0.00 34.51 -17.35
C PHE A 148 -0.86 34.40 -16.09
N THR A 149 -2.13 34.05 -16.24
CA THR A 149 -3.04 33.88 -15.10
C THR A 149 -3.38 32.40 -14.94
N LEU A 150 -3.12 31.85 -13.76
CA LEU A 150 -3.54 30.50 -13.39
C LEU A 150 -4.83 30.58 -12.57
N SER A 151 -5.87 29.86 -12.98
CA SER A 151 -7.16 29.83 -12.29
C SER A 151 -7.71 28.42 -12.15
N ILE A 152 -8.40 28.16 -11.04
CA ILE A 152 -9.25 26.99 -10.86
C ILE A 152 -10.70 27.45 -10.99
N ILE A 153 -11.43 26.81 -11.90
CA ILE A 153 -12.81 27.14 -12.24
C ILE A 153 -13.69 25.93 -12.01
N GLU A 154 -14.83 26.13 -11.36
CA GLU A 154 -15.93 25.17 -11.32
C GLU A 154 -16.89 25.47 -12.46
N ARG A 155 -17.17 24.48 -13.30
CA ARG A 155 -18.14 24.60 -14.39
C ARG A 155 -19.41 23.84 -14.02
N ALA A 156 -20.50 24.56 -13.80
CA ALA A 156 -21.78 23.95 -13.52
C ALA A 156 -22.43 23.39 -14.81
N PHE A 157 -23.43 22.52 -14.63
CA PHE A 157 -24.15 21.88 -15.74
C PHE A 157 -24.86 22.87 -16.68
N ASP A 158 -25.19 24.07 -16.19
CA ASP A 158 -25.79 25.16 -16.96
C ASP A 158 -24.77 26.01 -17.73
N LEU A 159 -23.51 25.54 -17.80
CA LEU A 159 -22.36 26.22 -18.40
C LEU A 159 -21.92 27.49 -17.67
N SER A 160 -22.49 27.79 -16.50
CA SER A 160 -21.98 28.87 -15.66
C SER A 160 -20.61 28.49 -15.08
N THR A 161 -19.69 29.45 -15.10
CA THR A 161 -18.31 29.28 -14.61
C THR A 161 -18.13 30.08 -13.33
N THR A 162 -17.73 29.42 -12.25
CA THR A 162 -17.38 30.06 -10.98
C THR A 162 -15.88 29.96 -10.78
N THR A 163 -15.19 31.09 -10.65
CA THR A 163 -13.75 31.09 -10.34
C THR A 163 -13.56 30.86 -8.85
N ILE A 164 -12.84 29.79 -8.49
CA ILE A 164 -12.59 29.39 -7.10
C ILE A 164 -11.31 30.06 -6.59
N ALA A 165 -10.25 30.01 -7.39
CA ALA A 165 -8.98 30.64 -7.11
C ALA A 165 -8.38 31.15 -8.42
N THR A 166 -7.69 32.29 -8.34
CA THR A 166 -6.98 32.88 -9.48
C THR A 166 -5.75 33.63 -8.99
N GLN A 167 -4.65 33.53 -9.72
CA GLN A 167 -3.43 34.24 -9.41
C GLN A 167 -2.62 34.53 -10.69
N GLY A 168 -2.08 35.74 -10.77
CA GLY A 168 -1.13 36.12 -11.81
C GLY A 168 0.25 35.53 -11.51
N MET A 169 0.85 34.92 -12.52
CA MET A 169 2.13 34.22 -12.47
C MET A 169 3.07 34.77 -13.55
N VAL A 170 4.37 34.48 -13.39
CA VAL A 170 5.41 34.87 -14.34
C VAL A 170 6.10 33.62 -14.85
N SER A 171 6.24 33.47 -16.17
CA SER A 171 6.98 32.35 -16.77
C SER A 171 8.48 32.45 -16.46
N ASN A 172 9.16 31.31 -16.36
CA ASN A 172 10.55 31.15 -15.92
C ASN A 172 10.79 31.58 -14.44
N SER A 173 9.74 31.59 -13.61
CA SER A 173 9.82 31.78 -12.17
C SER A 173 9.79 30.44 -11.43
N GLU A 174 10.46 30.35 -10.28
CA GLU A 174 10.37 29.19 -9.38
C GLU A 174 9.07 29.17 -8.56
N GLU A 175 8.44 30.35 -8.39
CA GLU A 175 7.16 30.48 -7.69
C GLU A 175 6.01 30.38 -8.70
N CYS A 176 5.49 29.17 -8.89
CA CYS A 176 4.33 28.89 -9.75
C CYS A 176 3.42 27.87 -9.07
N GLY A 177 2.22 28.30 -8.67
CA GLY A 177 1.24 27.41 -8.07
C GLY A 177 0.16 28.12 -7.23
N LEU A 178 -0.93 27.41 -6.96
CA LEU A 178 -2.00 27.83 -6.06
C LEU A 178 -2.01 26.90 -4.85
N ASN A 179 -2.04 27.43 -3.62
CA ASN A 179 -2.02 26.60 -2.42
C ASN A 179 -3.32 26.76 -1.61
N ASN A 180 -3.71 25.70 -0.89
CA ASN A 180 -4.86 25.63 -0.01
C ASN A 180 -6.18 26.07 -0.67
N VAL A 181 -6.41 25.65 -1.92
CA VAL A 181 -7.66 26.00 -2.61
C VAL A 181 -8.79 25.11 -2.10
N PRO A 182 -9.89 25.67 -1.54
CA PRO A 182 -10.99 24.87 -1.04
C PRO A 182 -11.74 24.21 -2.20
N VAL A 183 -11.81 22.88 -2.19
CA VAL A 183 -12.52 22.09 -3.20
C VAL A 183 -13.57 21.20 -2.57
N GLN A 184 -14.60 20.86 -3.33
CA GLN A 184 -15.68 19.99 -2.88
C GLN A 184 -15.54 18.60 -3.48
N ALA A 185 -15.86 17.59 -2.67
CA ALA A 185 -15.94 16.20 -3.06
C ALA A 185 -16.89 15.97 -4.25
N ASN A 186 -16.53 15.01 -5.11
CA ASN A 186 -17.34 14.54 -6.22
C ASN A 186 -17.73 15.63 -7.22
N LYS A 187 -16.89 16.67 -7.33
CA LYS A 187 -17.06 17.77 -8.29
C LYS A 187 -15.93 17.79 -9.32
N GLN A 188 -16.28 18.26 -10.51
CA GLN A 188 -15.34 18.47 -11.59
C GLN A 188 -14.88 19.94 -11.60
N TYR A 189 -13.58 20.12 -11.70
CA TYR A 189 -12.92 21.41 -11.78
C TYR A 189 -12.10 21.49 -13.07
N GLU A 190 -11.82 22.72 -13.49
CA GLU A 190 -11.05 23.05 -14.68
C GLU A 190 -9.86 23.93 -14.25
N ILE A 191 -8.66 23.52 -14.62
CA ILE A 191 -7.48 24.38 -14.57
C ILE A 191 -7.47 25.19 -15.85
N TRP A 192 -7.45 26.51 -15.70
CA TRP A 192 -7.40 27.45 -16.80
C TRP A 192 -6.13 28.28 -16.70
N VAL A 193 -5.30 28.22 -17.75
CA VAL A 193 -4.13 29.07 -17.92
C VAL A 193 -4.44 30.08 -19.00
N GLU A 194 -4.60 31.34 -18.61
CA GLU A 194 -4.88 32.44 -19.54
C GLU A 194 -3.58 33.19 -19.88
N ILE A 195 -3.33 33.37 -21.17
CA ILE A 195 -2.19 34.17 -21.65
C ILE A 195 -2.75 35.38 -22.42
N PRO A 196 -2.50 36.61 -21.95
CA PRO A 196 -2.87 37.82 -22.67
C PRO A 196 -2.22 37.89 -24.06
N SER A 197 -2.90 38.49 -25.04
CA SER A 197 -2.43 38.54 -26.43
C SER A 197 -1.12 39.30 -26.66
N ASP A 198 -0.72 40.14 -25.70
CA ASP A 198 0.53 40.92 -25.69
C ASP A 198 1.71 40.15 -25.08
N GLN A 199 1.49 38.96 -24.53
CA GLN A 199 2.50 38.16 -23.84
C GLN A 199 3.08 37.06 -24.73
N PRO A 200 4.35 36.66 -24.50
CA PRO A 200 4.97 35.55 -25.23
C PRO A 200 4.26 34.23 -24.93
N ALA A 201 4.27 33.32 -25.93
CA ALA A 201 3.78 31.96 -25.73
C ALA A 201 4.70 31.19 -24.78
N ILE A 202 4.10 30.34 -23.95
CA ILE A 202 4.81 29.40 -23.08
C ILE A 202 5.16 28.17 -23.93
N ARG A 203 6.45 27.81 -23.95
CA ARG A 203 6.94 26.67 -24.74
C ARG A 203 6.55 25.35 -24.10
N ASN A 204 6.74 25.23 -22.79
CA ASN A 204 6.35 24.06 -22.02
C ASN A 204 5.67 24.49 -20.72
N PHE A 205 4.51 23.92 -20.43
CA PHE A 205 3.79 24.15 -19.20
C PHE A 205 3.51 22.81 -18.52
N GLU A 206 4.22 22.54 -17.43
CA GLU A 206 4.00 21.37 -16.60
C GLU A 206 3.23 21.80 -15.36
N PHE A 207 2.24 21.01 -14.94
CA PHE A 207 1.56 21.25 -13.68
C PHE A 207 1.21 19.95 -12.98
N THR A 208 1.18 20.01 -11.66
CA THR A 208 0.77 18.93 -10.77
C THR A 208 -0.28 19.44 -9.81
N VAL A 209 -1.45 18.83 -9.84
CA VAL A 209 -2.56 19.04 -8.91
C VAL A 209 -2.46 17.98 -7.83
N SER A 210 -2.37 18.41 -6.59
CA SER A 210 -2.40 17.55 -5.40
C SER A 210 -3.66 17.87 -4.63
N VAL A 211 -4.52 16.88 -4.41
CA VAL A 211 -5.77 17.05 -3.67
C VAL A 211 -5.72 16.19 -2.41
N GLU A 212 -6.02 16.79 -1.27
CA GLU A 212 -6.25 16.07 -0.03
C GLU A 212 -7.67 15.49 -0.06
N SER A 213 -7.80 14.26 -0.54
CA SER A 213 -9.10 13.58 -0.73
C SER A 213 -9.44 12.65 0.45
N TYR A 214 -10.73 12.35 0.59
CA TYR A 214 -11.24 11.33 1.51
C TYR A 214 -12.06 10.38 0.65
N ASP A 215 -11.59 9.15 0.46
CA ASP A 215 -12.24 8.20 -0.43
C ASP A 215 -13.33 7.36 0.26
N GLY A 216 -13.44 7.44 1.59
CA GLY A 216 -14.49 6.79 2.39
C GLY A 216 -14.42 5.27 2.32
N ILE A 217 -13.36 4.76 1.72
CA ILE A 217 -12.94 3.39 1.89
C ILE A 217 -12.26 3.43 3.26
N PRO A 218 -12.75 2.67 4.26
CA PRO A 218 -11.88 2.32 5.36
C PRO A 218 -10.73 1.58 4.72
N GLU A 219 -9.66 2.30 4.38
CA GLU A 219 -8.36 1.72 4.19
C GLU A 219 -8.17 0.96 5.48
N ASN A 220 -8.36 -0.35 5.40
CA ASN A 220 -8.18 -1.22 6.51
C ASN A 220 -6.73 -0.96 6.92
N MET A 221 -6.58 -0.13 7.97
CA MET A 221 -5.37 0.51 8.45
C MET A 221 -5.19 1.97 7.98
N ASN A 222 -5.56 2.90 8.86
CA ASN A 222 -5.07 4.28 8.83
C ASN A 222 -3.56 4.32 8.50
N ASN A 223 -3.08 5.40 7.91
CA ASN A 223 -1.65 5.67 7.70
C ASN A 223 -0.79 5.73 8.99
N LYS A 224 -1.35 5.31 10.14
CA LYS A 224 -0.71 5.14 11.45
C LYS A 224 -0.65 3.69 11.93
N SER A 225 -1.33 2.74 11.28
CA SER A 225 -1.21 1.32 11.56
C SER A 225 -0.29 0.73 10.51
N LEU A 226 0.98 0.84 10.83
CA LEU A 226 2.05 0.13 10.19
C LEU A 226 1.92 -1.37 10.53
N TRP A 227 1.15 -2.11 9.74
CA TRP A 227 1.46 -3.52 9.46
C TRP A 227 1.77 -3.67 7.97
N ILE A 228 2.95 -3.17 7.62
CA ILE A 228 3.91 -3.70 6.64
C ILE A 228 3.30 -4.36 5.38
N GLY A 229 3.28 -3.58 4.30
CA GLY A 229 3.76 -4.01 2.98
C GLY A 229 4.65 -2.89 2.42
N PRO A 230 5.80 -3.20 1.77
CA PRO A 230 6.65 -2.15 1.21
C PRO A 230 5.94 -1.41 0.08
N LYS A 231 5.98 -0.07 0.14
CA LYS A 231 5.61 0.80 -0.99
C LYS A 231 6.62 0.56 -2.11
N VAL A 232 6.16 0.07 -3.26
CA VAL A 232 6.96 0.00 -4.48
C VAL A 232 6.63 1.26 -5.27
N ASP A 233 7.59 2.18 -5.38
CA ASP A 233 7.43 3.38 -6.18
C ASP A 233 7.43 2.98 -7.67
N GLY A 234 6.27 3.15 -8.30
CA GLY A 234 6.11 2.96 -9.74
C GLY A 234 4.93 2.07 -10.09
N THR A 235 3.88 2.71 -10.58
CA THR A 235 2.69 2.17 -11.24
C THR A 235 1.55 1.70 -10.34
N SER A 236 0.48 2.48 -10.39
CA SER A 236 -0.87 2.22 -9.87
C SER A 236 -1.42 0.91 -10.41
N THR A 237 -1.10 -0.20 -9.76
CA THR A 237 -1.79 -1.47 -9.95
C THR A 237 -2.26 -1.95 -8.59
N LYS A 238 -3.58 -1.88 -8.36
CA LYS A 238 -4.21 -2.43 -7.15
C LYS A 238 -3.83 -3.91 -7.05
N MET A 239 -2.95 -4.23 -6.10
CA MET A 239 -2.53 -5.58 -5.78
C MET A 239 -3.67 -6.25 -5.00
N PHE A 240 -4.45 -7.11 -5.65
CA PHE A 240 -5.33 -8.03 -4.94
C PHE A 240 -4.49 -9.20 -4.44
N CYS A 241 -3.90 -9.03 -3.25
CA CYS A 241 -3.29 -10.14 -2.54
C CYS A 241 -4.36 -10.81 -1.67
N SER A 242 -5.04 -11.82 -2.21
CA SER A 242 -5.79 -12.74 -1.36
C SER A 242 -4.75 -13.49 -0.52
N THR A 243 -4.77 -13.26 0.79
CA THR A 243 -3.86 -13.88 1.74
C THR A 243 -4.11 -15.38 1.77
N SER A 244 -3.15 -16.15 1.27
CA SER A 244 -3.04 -17.57 1.56
C SER A 244 -1.57 -17.99 1.66
N ILE A 245 -1.22 -18.38 2.88
CA ILE A 245 -0.25 -19.42 3.24
C ILE A 245 1.24 -19.02 3.17
N MET A 246 1.86 -19.11 4.34
CA MET A 246 3.29 -18.94 4.61
C MET A 246 4.18 -19.77 3.65
N TYR A 247 5.14 -19.07 3.03
CA TYR A 247 6.29 -19.59 2.28
C TYR A 247 6.04 -20.31 0.95
N SER A 248 5.22 -19.73 0.07
CA SER A 248 5.44 -19.71 -1.38
C SER A 248 4.42 -18.76 -2.00
N GLU A 249 4.88 -17.68 -2.63
CA GLU A 249 3.99 -16.85 -3.44
C GLU A 249 3.51 -17.66 -4.64
N PHE A 250 2.20 -17.94 -4.71
CA PHE A 250 1.59 -18.50 -5.90
C PHE A 250 0.72 -17.43 -6.53
N CYS A 251 1.33 -16.58 -7.36
CA CYS A 251 0.63 -15.64 -8.20
C CYS A 251 0.10 -16.38 -9.43
N ILE A 252 -1.22 -16.53 -9.54
CA ILE A 252 -1.84 -17.03 -10.78
C ILE A 252 -1.78 -15.89 -11.80
N PHE A 253 -0.83 -15.98 -12.73
CA PHE A 253 -0.82 -15.14 -13.92
C PHE A 253 -1.81 -15.68 -14.94
N SER A 254 -2.55 -14.77 -15.59
CA SER A 254 -3.19 -15.08 -16.86
C SER A 254 -2.10 -15.45 -17.88
N TYR A 255 -2.26 -16.57 -18.59
CA TYR A 255 -1.32 -17.06 -19.62
C TYR A 255 -0.86 -15.96 -20.58
N TYR A 256 -1.74 -14.99 -20.87
CA TYR A 256 -1.48 -13.89 -21.81
C TYR A 256 -0.46 -12.85 -21.33
N THR A 257 -0.09 -12.85 -20.04
CA THR A 257 0.84 -11.87 -19.46
C THR A 257 2.28 -12.40 -19.39
N ALA A 258 2.48 -13.72 -19.40
CA ALA A 258 3.79 -14.36 -19.23
C ALA A 258 4.71 -14.19 -20.46
N ASP A 259 4.15 -14.13 -21.68
CA ASP A 259 4.94 -14.01 -22.92
C ASP A 259 5.53 -12.60 -23.17
N LYS A 260 5.13 -11.60 -22.36
CA LYS A 260 5.44 -10.18 -22.65
C LYS A 260 6.60 -9.60 -21.84
N LEU A 261 7.22 -10.36 -20.94
CA LEU A 261 8.29 -9.85 -20.06
C LEU A 261 9.67 -10.40 -20.44
N PRO A 262 10.67 -9.56 -20.72
CA PRO A 262 12.02 -10.00 -21.08
C PRO A 262 12.79 -10.53 -19.86
N ALA A 263 13.67 -11.50 -20.10
CA ALA A 263 14.43 -12.19 -19.06
C ALA A 263 15.32 -11.24 -18.25
N GLY A 264 15.21 -11.29 -16.91
CA GLY A 264 16.13 -10.62 -15.98
C GLY A 264 15.54 -9.54 -15.06
N PHE A 265 14.22 -9.34 -15.01
CA PHE A 265 13.61 -8.36 -14.11
C PHE A 265 13.43 -8.93 -12.69
N GLY A 266 14.51 -8.96 -11.91
CA GLY A 266 14.49 -9.32 -10.50
C GLY A 266 15.89 -9.65 -9.97
N ARG A 267 16.33 -9.01 -8.88
CA ARG A 267 17.66 -9.22 -8.30
C ARG A 267 17.87 -10.58 -7.61
N ASN A 268 16.86 -11.48 -7.57
CA ASN A 268 16.92 -12.70 -6.74
C ASN A 268 16.32 -14.01 -7.32
N GLU A 269 16.14 -14.20 -8.64
CA GLU A 269 15.79 -15.53 -9.19
C GLU A 269 16.86 -16.16 -10.11
N PRO A 270 17.05 -17.49 -10.04
CA PRO A 270 18.00 -18.22 -10.87
C PRO A 270 17.57 -18.17 -12.33
N ASN A 271 18.50 -17.71 -13.16
CA ASN A 271 18.51 -17.72 -14.62
C ASN A 271 17.51 -18.73 -15.25
N ALA A 272 16.38 -18.23 -15.72
CA ALA A 272 15.32 -18.98 -16.42
C ALA A 272 15.71 -19.31 -17.88
N ASN A 273 16.97 -19.66 -18.14
CA ASN A 273 17.43 -20.18 -19.42
C ASN A 273 17.51 -21.72 -19.31
N PRO A 274 16.82 -22.50 -20.17
CA PRO A 274 16.80 -23.96 -20.08
C PRO A 274 18.13 -24.67 -20.40
N LYS A 275 19.25 -23.95 -20.56
CA LYS A 275 20.60 -24.54 -20.63
C LYS A 275 21.61 -23.74 -19.84
N LEU A 276 21.98 -24.25 -18.66
CA LEU A 276 23.17 -23.84 -17.91
C LEU A 276 24.02 -25.06 -17.54
N PRO A 277 25.36 -24.93 -17.54
CA PRO A 277 26.27 -26.02 -17.20
C PRO A 277 26.11 -26.43 -15.73
N LYS A 278 26.37 -27.72 -15.45
CA LYS A 278 26.20 -28.29 -14.11
C LYS A 278 27.03 -27.52 -13.07
N PRO A 279 26.45 -27.11 -11.93
CA PRO A 279 27.21 -26.46 -10.87
C PRO A 279 28.11 -27.48 -10.14
N THR A 280 29.40 -27.18 -10.06
CA THR A 280 30.38 -27.88 -9.21
C THR A 280 30.33 -27.32 -7.79
N GLY A 281 30.29 -28.20 -6.78
CA GLY A 281 30.48 -27.85 -5.37
C GLY A 281 29.20 -27.60 -4.55
N ARG A 282 28.25 -28.56 -4.50
CA ARG A 282 27.11 -28.49 -3.55
C ARG A 282 27.22 -29.58 -2.49
N LEU A 283 27.30 -29.17 -1.22
CA LEU A 283 27.18 -30.02 -0.03
C LEU A 283 25.90 -30.85 -0.10
N LYS A 284 26.04 -32.18 -0.01
CA LYS A 284 24.90 -33.10 0.06
C LYS A 284 24.58 -33.43 1.51
N PHE A 285 23.30 -33.32 1.85
CA PHE A 285 22.73 -33.90 3.05
C PHE A 285 21.89 -35.11 2.63
N SER A 286 22.19 -36.27 3.20
CA SER A 286 21.33 -37.45 3.16
C SER A 286 20.89 -37.78 4.58
N LEU A 287 19.61 -38.05 4.77
CA LEU A 287 19.03 -38.43 6.06
C LEU A 287 19.06 -39.95 6.30
N ASN A 288 19.62 -40.75 5.37
CA ASN A 288 19.86 -42.18 5.61
C ASN A 288 20.87 -42.81 4.61
N PRO A 289 22.08 -43.23 5.02
CA PRO A 289 22.74 -42.92 6.29
C PRO A 289 23.21 -41.45 6.31
N PHE A 290 23.30 -40.86 7.51
CA PHE A 290 23.74 -39.47 7.68
C PHE A 290 25.19 -39.29 7.26
N VAL A 291 25.40 -38.62 6.14
CA VAL A 291 26.72 -38.19 5.68
C VAL A 291 26.65 -36.73 5.26
N MET A 292 27.59 -35.92 5.76
CA MET A 292 27.84 -34.56 5.32
C MET A 292 29.25 -34.55 4.70
N GLY A 293 29.33 -34.24 3.41
CA GLY A 293 30.59 -34.18 2.68
C GLY A 293 30.51 -33.18 1.53
N ALA A 294 31.62 -32.51 1.26
CA ALA A 294 31.86 -31.74 0.06
C ALA A 294 32.87 -32.52 -0.80
N ASP A 295 32.67 -32.58 -2.11
CA ASP A 295 33.74 -32.93 -3.06
C ASP A 295 34.67 -31.72 -3.23
#